data_AF-A0AAV5DE31-F1
#
_entry.id   AF-A0AAV5DE31-F1
#
_cell.length_a   1.000
_cell.length_b   1.000
_cell.length_c   1.000
_cell.angle_alpha   90.00
_cell.angle_beta   90.00
_cell.angle_gamma   90.00
#
_symmetry.space_group_name_H-M   'P 1'
#
loop_
_entity.id
_entity.type
_entity.pdbx_description
1 polymer ?
#
loop_
_entity_poly.entity_id
_entity_poly.type
_entity_poly.pdbx_seq_one_letter_code
_entity_poly.pdbx_strand_id
1 'polypeptide(L)'
;MLLYFVSTLNFFQVENMEIRSANKGGFIALDDIPNMKYTAKTHIVVVWLRSLHNDPDHYDDPLNFNPDRWDKPAKPGTYQVFGGGHMICAGNMLARLQLTIMLHHLSVGYK
;
A
#
# COMPACT_ATOMS: atom_id res chain seq x y z
N MET A 1 6.01 -24.87 11.61
CA MET A 1 6.39 -24.21 10.34
C MET A 1 5.63 -22.90 10.11
N LEU A 2 4.29 -22.90 10.11
CA LEU A 2 3.47 -21.68 9.95
C LEU A 2 3.69 -20.59 11.02
N LEU A 3 3.86 -20.96 12.30
CA LEU A 3 4.09 -20.00 13.38
C LEU A 3 5.41 -19.22 13.24
N TYR A 4 6.45 -19.89 12.72
CA TYR A 4 7.74 -19.25 12.42
C TYR A 4 7.62 -18.28 11.25
N PHE A 5 6.80 -18.60 10.25
CA PHE A 5 6.56 -17.69 9.12
C PHE A 5 5.85 -16.41 9.57
N VAL A 6 4.80 -16.53 10.38
CA VAL A 6 4.08 -15.36 10.93
C VAL A 6 4.96 -14.52 11.84
N SER A 7 5.77 -15.13 12.71
CA SER A 7 6.70 -14.36 13.55
C SER A 7 7.74 -13.61 12.73
N THR A 8 8.26 -14.24 11.66
CA THR A 8 9.24 -13.60 10.76
C THR A 8 8.62 -12.41 10.01
N LEU A 9 7.38 -12.53 9.54
CA LEU A 9 6.65 -11.40 8.91
C LEU A 9 6.44 -10.22 9.87
N ASN A 10 6.17 -10.49 11.14
CA ASN A 10 6.05 -9.43 12.15
C ASN A 10 7.37 -8.67 12.34
N PHE A 11 8.52 -9.36 12.32
CA PHE A 11 9.83 -8.69 12.40
C PHE A 11 10.10 -7.80 11.19
N PHE A 12 9.79 -8.27 9.97
CA PHE A 12 9.89 -7.45 8.76
C PHE A 12 8.94 -6.24 8.81
N GLN A 13 7.73 -6.41 9.34
CA GLN A 13 6.77 -5.31 9.47
C GLN A 13 7.29 -4.22 10.43
N VAL A 14 7.84 -4.59 11.58
CA VAL A 14 8.38 -3.64 12.56
C VAL A 14 9.56 -2.85 11.96
N GLU A 15 10.51 -3.54 11.35
CA GLU A 15 11.66 -2.90 10.68
C GLU A 15 11.21 -1.95 9.55
N ASN A 16 10.27 -2.39 8.72
CA ASN A 16 9.71 -1.55 7.65
C ASN A 16 9.03 -0.28 8.19
N MET A 17 8.39 -0.35 9.37
CA MET A 17 7.79 0.81 10.00
C MET A 17 8.84 1.77 10.59
N GLU A 18 9.93 1.25 11.16
CA GLU A 18 11.04 2.07 11.67
C GLU A 18 11.71 2.87 10.55
N ILE A 19 11.99 2.25 9.41
CA ILE A 19 12.59 2.92 8.24
C ILE A 19 11.63 3.94 7.65
N ARG A 20 10.33 3.61 7.55
CA ARG A 20 9.32 4.59 7.12
C ARG A 20 9.24 5.79 8.06
N SER A 21 9.33 5.56 9.36
CA SER A 21 9.37 6.65 10.35
C SER A 21 10.61 7.53 10.14
N ALA A 22 11.78 6.93 9.91
CA ALA A 22 13.00 7.66 9.56
C ALA A 22 12.85 8.47 8.26
N ASN A 23 12.14 7.92 7.27
CA ASN A 23 11.84 8.57 5.99
C ASN A 23 10.61 9.50 6.04
N LYS A 24 10.13 9.88 7.23
CA LYS A 24 8.96 10.76 7.44
C LYS A 24 7.69 10.27 6.71
N GLY A 25 7.42 8.97 6.79
CA GLY A 25 6.31 8.32 6.09
C GLY A 25 6.58 8.02 4.60
N GLY A 26 7.75 8.39 4.10
CA GLY A 26 8.20 8.12 2.74
C GLY A 26 8.42 6.63 2.44
N PHE A 27 8.72 6.35 1.18
CA PHE A 27 9.00 4.98 0.72
C PHE A 27 10.29 4.42 1.32
N ILE A 28 10.36 3.09 1.36
CA ILE A 28 11.62 2.37 1.48
C ILE A 28 12.27 2.43 0.10
N ALA A 29 13.39 3.13 0.00
CA ALA A 29 14.22 3.25 -1.19
C ALA A 29 15.29 2.15 -1.23
N LEU A 30 15.93 2.00 -2.38
CA LEU A 30 17.06 1.07 -2.52
C LEU A 30 18.21 1.43 -1.56
N ASP A 31 18.38 2.72 -1.26
CA ASP A 31 19.40 3.23 -0.33
C ASP A 31 19.10 2.86 1.14
N ASP A 32 17.86 2.45 1.46
CA ASP A 32 17.48 1.97 2.78
C ASP A 32 17.82 0.50 2.99
N ILE A 33 17.97 -0.28 1.90
CA ILE A 33 18.23 -1.73 1.95
C ILE A 33 19.48 -2.08 2.78
N PRO A 34 20.61 -1.35 2.67
CA PRO A 34 21.77 -1.59 3.53
C PRO A 34 21.50 -1.39 5.03
N ASN A 35 20.53 -0.55 5.38
CA ASN A 35 20.16 -0.24 6.77
C ASN A 35 19.12 -1.22 7.34
N MET A 36 18.56 -2.12 6.50
CA MET A 36 17.63 -3.14 6.93
C MET A 36 18.35 -4.33 7.57
N LYS A 37 18.27 -4.45 8.88
CA LYS A 37 18.75 -5.55 9.73
C LYS A 37 18.29 -6.95 9.28
N TYR A 38 17.06 -7.14 8.81
CA TYR A 38 16.57 -8.47 8.37
C TYR A 38 16.64 -8.64 6.85
N THR A 39 16.25 -7.63 6.07
CA THR A 39 16.30 -7.69 4.61
C THR A 39 17.74 -7.78 4.06
N ALA A 40 18.74 -7.16 4.69
CA ALA A 40 20.14 -7.29 4.21
C ALA A 40 20.67 -8.74 4.28
N LYS A 41 20.07 -9.60 5.12
CA LYS A 41 20.46 -11.00 5.24
C LYS A 41 19.73 -11.90 4.25
N THR A 42 18.46 -11.64 3.98
CA THR A 42 17.59 -12.50 3.16
C THR A 42 17.46 -12.02 1.72
N HIS A 43 17.80 -10.76 1.44
CA HIS A 43 17.60 -10.08 0.15
C HIS A 43 16.13 -10.04 -0.31
N ILE A 44 15.19 -10.23 0.62
CA ILE A 44 13.75 -10.18 0.35
C ILE A 44 13.18 -8.91 0.98
N VAL A 45 12.63 -8.04 0.14
CA VAL A 45 11.88 -6.85 0.56
C VAL A 45 10.39 -7.15 0.44
N VAL A 46 9.65 -7.04 1.55
CA VAL A 46 8.19 -7.14 1.54
C VAL A 46 7.60 -5.77 1.76
N VAL A 47 6.84 -5.26 0.78
CA VAL A 47 6.15 -3.96 0.91
C VAL A 47 4.74 -4.18 1.44
N TRP A 48 4.47 -3.66 2.62
CA TRP A 48 3.15 -3.78 3.25
C TRP A 48 2.22 -2.63 2.80
N LEU A 49 1.62 -2.78 1.62
CA LEU A 49 0.76 -1.76 1.00
C LEU A 49 -0.45 -1.38 1.86
N ARG A 50 -0.98 -2.30 2.67
CA ARG A 50 -2.12 -2.02 3.55
C ARG A 50 -1.82 -0.93 4.59
N SER A 51 -0.61 -0.91 5.15
CA SER A 51 -0.24 0.12 6.12
C SER A 51 -0.12 1.47 5.43
N LEU A 52 0.31 1.51 4.17
CA LEU A 52 0.36 2.75 3.38
C LEU A 52 -1.02 3.34 3.14
N HIS A 53 -2.02 2.50 2.81
CA HIS A 53 -3.40 2.97 2.55
C HIS A 53 -4.15 3.32 3.83
N ASN A 54 -3.71 2.81 4.99
CA ASN A 54 -4.30 3.09 6.30
C ASN A 54 -3.52 4.12 7.13
N ASP A 55 -2.54 4.80 6.53
CA ASP A 55 -1.64 5.72 7.21
C ASP A 55 -2.33 7.08 7.46
N PRO A 56 -2.51 7.50 8.74
CA PRO A 56 -3.17 8.77 9.05
C PRO A 56 -2.37 10.00 8.59
N ASP A 57 -1.06 9.88 8.32
CA ASP A 57 -0.26 10.99 7.78
C ASP A 57 -0.56 11.28 6.29
N HIS A 58 -1.20 10.31 5.62
CA HIS A 58 -1.57 10.39 4.21
C HIS A 58 -3.07 10.56 3.99
N TYR A 59 -3.90 10.01 4.89
CA TYR A 59 -5.34 9.93 4.72
C TYR A 59 -6.06 10.27 6.02
N ASP A 60 -6.86 11.35 6.02
CA ASP A 60 -7.68 11.72 7.18
C ASP A 60 -8.70 10.63 7.51
N ASP A 61 -8.71 10.11 8.73
CA ASP A 61 -9.65 9.06 9.13
C ASP A 61 -9.67 7.84 8.18
N PRO A 62 -8.53 7.12 8.05
CA PRO A 62 -8.31 6.15 6.98
C PRO A 62 -9.17 4.89 7.08
N LEU A 63 -9.77 4.63 8.24
CA LEU A 63 -10.59 3.45 8.48
C LEU A 63 -12.06 3.68 8.10
N ASN A 64 -12.47 4.92 7.89
CA ASN A 64 -13.82 5.26 7.49
C ASN A 64 -13.95 5.37 5.98
N PHE A 65 -15.03 4.80 5.47
CA PHE A 65 -15.40 4.90 4.06
C PHE A 65 -15.88 6.32 3.75
N ASN A 66 -15.01 7.11 3.11
CA ASN A 66 -15.29 8.46 2.67
C ASN A 66 -14.96 8.60 1.16
N PRO A 67 -15.97 8.59 0.26
CA PRO A 67 -15.73 8.73 -1.18
C PRO A 67 -15.20 10.13 -1.55
N ASP A 68 -15.58 11.18 -0.82
CA ASP A 68 -15.20 12.58 -1.09
C ASP A 68 -13.68 12.82 -0.89
N ARG A 69 -12.99 11.89 -0.21
CA ARG A 69 -11.53 11.86 -0.07
C ARG A 69 -10.81 12.00 -1.42
N TRP A 70 -11.41 11.48 -2.48
CA TRP A 70 -10.81 11.41 -3.82
C TRP A 70 -11.13 12.61 -4.71
N ASP A 71 -11.84 13.62 -4.21
CA ASP A 71 -12.00 14.91 -4.89
C ASP A 71 -10.67 15.65 -5.07
N LYS A 72 -9.68 15.30 -4.23
CA LYS A 72 -8.29 15.72 -4.38
C LYS A 72 -7.44 14.51 -4.77
N PRO A 73 -6.45 14.70 -5.67
CA PRO A 73 -5.52 13.63 -5.99
C PRO A 73 -4.72 13.23 -4.74
N ALA A 74 -4.51 11.93 -4.56
CA ALA A 74 -3.64 11.43 -3.49
C ALA A 74 -2.21 11.93 -3.67
N LYS A 75 -1.50 12.08 -2.55
CA LYS A 75 -0.07 12.41 -2.57
C LYS A 75 0.68 11.38 -3.43
N PRO A 76 1.62 11.82 -4.29
CA PRO A 76 2.35 10.91 -5.16
C PRO A 76 2.94 9.75 -4.38
N GLY A 77 2.60 8.54 -4.80
CA GLY A 77 3.10 7.31 -4.23
C GLY A 77 2.38 6.79 -2.98
N THR A 78 1.48 7.53 -2.36
CA THR A 78 0.73 7.03 -1.19
C THR A 78 -0.45 6.15 -1.57
N TYR A 79 -0.90 6.23 -2.82
CA TYR A 79 -1.99 5.41 -3.37
C TYR A 79 -1.45 4.35 -4.34
N GLN A 80 -1.47 3.10 -3.90
CA GLN A 80 -0.78 1.97 -4.56
C GLN A 80 -1.65 0.69 -4.54
N VAL A 81 -2.95 0.83 -4.77
CA VAL A 81 -3.92 -0.29 -4.73
C VAL A 81 -3.62 -1.40 -5.74
N PHE A 82 -2.90 -1.08 -6.81
CA PHE A 82 -2.50 -2.01 -7.87
C PHE A 82 -0.97 -2.12 -8.00
N GLY A 83 -0.23 -1.74 -6.95
CA GLY A 83 1.23 -1.56 -7.01
C GLY A 83 1.64 -0.32 -7.79
N GLY A 84 2.94 -0.18 -8.05
CA GLY A 84 3.53 0.99 -8.70
C GLY A 84 4.84 0.70 -9.42
N GLY A 85 5.35 1.71 -10.14
CA GLY A 85 6.55 1.60 -10.97
C GLY A 85 6.36 0.68 -12.18
N HIS A 86 7.45 0.08 -12.66
CA HIS A 86 7.43 -0.81 -13.82
C HIS A 86 6.64 -2.11 -13.60
N MET A 87 6.43 -2.50 -12.34
CA MET A 87 5.71 -3.71 -11.93
C MET A 87 4.25 -3.42 -11.52
N ILE A 88 3.69 -2.29 -11.94
CA ILE A 88 2.28 -1.99 -11.71
C ILE A 88 1.41 -3.08 -12.34
N CYS A 89 0.32 -3.46 -11.66
CA CYS A 89 -0.58 -4.48 -12.17
C CYS A 89 -1.08 -4.13 -13.57
N ALA A 90 -0.84 -5.02 -14.54
CA ALA A 90 -1.30 -4.85 -15.92
C ALA A 90 -2.82 -4.69 -16.02
N GLY A 91 -3.56 -5.22 -15.05
CA GLY A 91 -5.02 -5.10 -14.96
C GLY A 91 -5.53 -3.82 -14.28
N ASN A 92 -4.68 -2.90 -13.84
CA ASN A 92 -5.09 -1.69 -13.11
C ASN A 92 -6.19 -0.90 -13.85
N MET A 93 -5.96 -0.59 -15.13
CA MET A 93 -6.92 0.16 -15.93
C MET A 93 -8.23 -0.61 -16.15
N LEU A 94 -8.12 -1.91 -16.43
CA LEU A 94 -9.29 -2.77 -16.63
C LEU A 94 -10.14 -2.87 -15.34
N ALA A 95 -9.50 -3.11 -14.20
CA ALA A 95 -10.19 -3.21 -12.91
C ALA A 95 -10.90 -1.91 -12.56
N ARG A 96 -10.24 -0.75 -12.75
CA ARG A 96 -10.86 0.56 -12.52
C ARG A 96 -12.06 0.81 -13.44
N LEU A 97 -11.95 0.45 -14.71
CA LEU A 97 -13.05 0.56 -15.66
C LEU A 97 -14.24 -0.33 -15.25
N GLN A 98 -13.98 -1.61 -14.96
CA GLN A 98 -15.01 -2.56 -14.55
C GLN A 98 -15.72 -2.13 -13.26
N LEU A 99 -14.98 -1.67 -12.24
CA LEU A 99 -15.55 -1.15 -11.01
C LEU A 99 -16.40 0.10 -11.26
N THR A 100 -15.95 1.00 -12.14
CA THR A 100 -16.71 2.21 -12.51
C THR A 100 -18.03 1.84 -13.19
N ILE A 101 -18.00 0.91 -14.15
CA ILE A 101 -19.21 0.42 -14.83
C ILE A 101 -20.16 -0.25 -13.82
N MET A 102 -19.63 -1.12 -12.95
CA MET A 102 -20.40 -1.79 -11.92
C MET A 102 -21.08 -0.78 -10.98
N LEU A 103 -20.33 0.21 -10.47
CA LEU A 103 -20.86 1.25 -9.60
C LEU A 103 -21.91 2.11 -10.30
N HIS A 104 -21.71 2.44 -11.58
CA HIS A 104 -22.70 3.15 -12.38
C HIS A 104 -24.02 2.38 -12.40
N HIS A 105 -24.01 1.11 -12.80
CA HIS A 105 -25.21 0.28 -12.84
C HIS A 105 -25.87 0.11 -11.47
N LEU A 106 -25.09 -0.04 -10.40
CA LEU A 106 -25.62 -0.09 -9.04
C LEU A 106 -26.30 1.23 -8.64
N SER A 107 -25.75 2.38 -9.02
CA SER A 107 -26.27 3.70 -8.65
C SER A 107 -27.53 4.12 -9.42
N VAL A 108 -27.65 3.75 -10.69
CA VAL A 108 -28.80 4.13 -11.54
C VAL A 108 -29.97 3.16 -11.46
N GLY A 109 -29.84 2.10 -10.64
CA GLY A 109 -30.82 1.04 -10.50
C GLY A 109 -30.50 -0.14 -11.42
N TYR A 110 -29.93 -1.18 -10.82
CA TYR A 110 -29.77 -2.48 -11.45
C TYR A 110 -31.14 -3.18 -11.54
N LYS A 111 -31.55 -3.60 -12.74
CA LYS A 111 -32.77 -4.39 -12.96
C LYS A 111 -32.41 -5.84 -13.25
#